data_AF-A0A2E7RR06-F1
#
_entry.id   AF-A0A2E7RR06-F1
#
_cell.length_a   1.000
_cell.length_b   1.000
_cell.length_c   1.000
_cell.angle_alpha   90.00
_cell.angle_beta   90.00
_cell.angle_gamma   90.00
#
_symmetry.space_group_name_H-M   'P 1'
#
loop_
_entity.id
_entity.type
_entity.pdbx_description
1 polymer ?
#
loop_
_entity_poly.entity_id
_entity_poly.type
_entity_poly.pdbx_seq_one_letter_code
_entity_poly.pdbx_strand_id
1 'polypeptide(L)'
;MNKVEVVAEDKYEAQKLASLIFVKEGNETFITEIIDVFGTEIVISIKDKSAHSIVLKDKEEVVKFTDFMQSVIEKKSKIVGTSTDEERVGIVKEELN
;
A
#
# COMPACT_ATOMS: atom_id res chain seq x y z
N MET A 1 12.47 -11.68 3.56
CA MET A 1 11.63 -10.85 2.66
C MET A 1 10.20 -11.33 2.80
N ASN A 2 9.29 -10.43 3.15
CA ASN A 2 7.87 -10.73 3.28
C ASN A 2 7.14 -10.14 2.08
N LYS A 3 6.27 -10.94 1.44
CA LYS A 3 5.44 -10.52 0.30
C LYS A 3 3.98 -10.56 0.72
N VAL A 4 3.23 -9.54 0.32
CA VAL A 4 1.77 -9.55 0.36
C VAL A 4 1.24 -9.31 -1.05
N GLU A 5 0.07 -9.86 -1.32
CA GLU A 5 -0.72 -9.54 -2.50
C GLU A 5 -2.05 -8.97 -2.03
N VAL A 6 -2.39 -7.80 -2.56
CA VAL A 6 -3.65 -7.10 -2.29
C VAL A 6 -4.43 -6.96 -3.58
N VAL A 7 -5.75 -7.15 -3.51
CA VAL A 7 -6.64 -7.04 -4.65
C VAL A 7 -7.42 -5.72 -4.57
N ALA A 8 -7.21 -4.85 -5.55
CA ALA A 8 -7.93 -3.58 -5.70
C ALA A 8 -9.33 -3.80 -6.28
N GLU A 9 -10.17 -2.77 -6.27
CA GLU A 9 -11.50 -2.82 -6.92
C GLU A 9 -11.37 -3.09 -8.43
N ASP A 10 -10.41 -2.43 -9.07
CA ASP A 10 -10.11 -2.60 -10.48
C ASP A 10 -8.61 -2.37 -10.79
N LYS A 11 -8.28 -2.49 -12.08
CA LYS A 11 -6.93 -2.25 -12.59
C LYS A 11 -6.44 -0.82 -12.34
N TYR A 12 -7.31 0.17 -12.37
CA TYR A 12 -6.94 1.57 -12.17
C TYR A 12 -6.53 1.81 -10.72
N GLU A 13 -7.32 1.33 -9.76
CA GLU A 13 -7.02 1.41 -8.34
C GLU A 13 -5.75 0.64 -7.97
N ALA A 14 -5.51 -0.52 -8.61
CA ALA A 14 -4.26 -1.27 -8.44
C ALA A 14 -3.03 -0.47 -8.91
N GLN A 15 -3.12 0.18 -10.08
CA GLN A 15 -2.04 1.02 -10.61
C GLN A 15 -1.79 2.25 -9.73
N LYS A 16 -2.87 2.88 -9.26
CA LYS A 16 -2.82 4.02 -8.33
C LYS A 16 -2.10 3.64 -7.04
N LEU A 17 -2.49 2.53 -6.40
CA LEU A 17 -1.84 2.03 -5.19
C LEU A 17 -0.34 1.76 -5.43
N ALA A 18 0.00 1.05 -6.50
CA ALA A 18 1.39 0.73 -6.81
C ALA A 18 2.25 2.00 -7.02
N SER A 19 1.68 3.04 -7.62
CA SER A 19 2.38 4.32 -7.83
C SER A 19 2.61 5.10 -6.53
N LEU A 20 1.70 4.98 -5.56
CA LEU A 20 1.74 5.70 -4.28
C LEU A 20 2.53 4.94 -3.22
N ILE A 21 2.56 3.61 -3.27
CA ILE A 21 3.17 2.81 -2.20
C ILE A 21 4.69 2.75 -2.32
N PHE A 22 5.24 2.83 -3.53
CA PHE A 22 6.67 2.68 -3.77
C PHE A 22 7.12 3.36 -5.06
N VAL A 23 8.04 4.33 -4.92
CA VAL A 23 8.66 5.00 -6.07
C VAL A 23 10.05 4.40 -6.32
N LYS A 24 10.23 3.77 -7.48
CA LYS A 24 11.47 3.08 -7.85
C LYS A 24 12.71 3.99 -7.86
N GLU A 25 12.56 5.25 -8.26
CA GLU A 25 13.68 6.20 -8.32
C GLU A 25 14.18 6.63 -6.93
N GLY A 26 13.32 6.57 -5.91
CA GLY A 26 13.67 6.89 -4.52
C GLY A 26 13.92 5.67 -3.63
N ASN A 27 13.55 4.47 -4.09
CA ASN A 27 13.55 3.22 -3.32
C ASN A 27 12.87 3.36 -1.94
N GLU A 28 11.79 4.13 -1.90
CA GLU A 28 11.12 4.49 -0.65
C GLU A 28 9.60 4.47 -0.79
N THR A 29 8.94 4.21 0.33
CA THR A 29 7.49 4.34 0.41
C THR A 29 7.10 5.81 0.52
N PHE A 30 6.06 6.20 -0.19
CA PHE A 30 5.51 7.54 -0.11
C PHE A 30 4.41 7.63 0.95
N ILE A 31 3.79 6.51 1.34
CA ILE A 31 2.74 6.47 2.36
C ILE A 31 3.34 6.75 3.73
N THR A 32 2.80 7.75 4.42
CA THR A 32 3.22 8.16 5.75
C THR A 32 2.23 7.70 6.82
N GLU A 33 0.94 7.65 6.51
CA GLU A 33 -0.10 7.21 7.44
C GLU A 33 -1.33 6.66 6.69
N ILE A 34 -2.11 5.84 7.39
CA ILE A 34 -3.50 5.53 7.05
C ILE A 34 -4.36 6.50 7.85
N ILE A 35 -5.10 7.37 7.17
CA ILE A 35 -5.94 8.42 7.77
C ILE A 35 -7.26 7.83 8.26
N ASP A 36 -7.93 7.07 7.40
CA ASP A 36 -9.26 6.49 7.69
C ASP A 36 -9.57 5.30 6.77
N VAL A 37 -10.61 4.54 7.11
CA VAL A 37 -11.10 3.38 6.36
C VAL A 37 -12.64 3.42 6.30
N PHE A 38 -13.18 3.49 5.08
CA PHE A 38 -14.61 3.52 4.80
C PHE A 38 -15.03 2.28 4.01
N GLY A 39 -15.38 1.19 4.72
CA GLY A 39 -15.79 -0.05 4.06
C GLY A 39 -14.62 -0.71 3.33
N THR A 40 -14.58 -0.57 2.00
CA THR A 40 -13.49 -1.08 1.15
C THR A 40 -12.52 0.02 0.68
N GLU A 41 -12.80 1.28 1.02
CA GLU A 41 -11.96 2.43 0.68
C GLU A 41 -11.01 2.77 1.83
N ILE A 42 -9.74 3.01 1.52
CA ILE A 42 -8.70 3.40 2.47
C ILE A 42 -8.20 4.78 2.09
N VAL A 43 -8.14 5.70 3.05
CA VAL A 43 -7.58 7.03 2.87
C VAL A 43 -6.16 7.05 3.44
N ILE A 44 -5.18 7.45 2.64
CA ILE A 44 -3.76 7.48 2.98
C ILE A 44 -3.18 8.88 2.81
N SER A 45 -2.26 9.23 3.70
CA SER A 45 -1.40 10.41 3.56
C SER A 45 -0.08 9.98 2.92
N ILE A 46 0.48 10.84 2.06
CA ILE A 46 1.82 10.64 1.50
C ILE A 46 2.78 11.75 1.90
N LYS A 47 4.07 11.62 1.56
CA LYS A 47 5.14 12.55 1.97
C LYS A 47 4.88 14.02 1.65
N ASP A 48 4.17 14.34 0.56
CA ASP A 48 3.82 15.72 0.20
C ASP A 48 2.60 16.28 0.98
N LYS A 49 2.08 15.49 1.92
CA LYS A 49 0.90 15.74 2.76
C LYS A 49 -0.43 15.79 2.01
N SER A 50 -0.46 15.39 0.74
CA SER A 50 -1.72 15.13 0.05
C SER A 50 -2.35 13.84 0.57
N ALA A 51 -3.68 13.81 0.58
CA ALA A 51 -4.46 12.63 0.92
C ALA A 51 -5.02 12.02 -0.36
N HIS A 52 -4.93 10.68 -0.47
CA HIS A 52 -5.47 9.91 -1.58
C HIS A 52 -6.32 8.79 -1.01
N SER A 53 -7.40 8.43 -1.69
CA SER A 53 -8.13 7.22 -1.38
C SER A 53 -7.77 6.08 -2.30
N ILE A 54 -7.90 4.84 -1.84
CA ILE A 54 -7.72 3.62 -2.63
C ILE A 54 -8.89 2.69 -2.33
N VAL A 55 -9.55 2.20 -3.37
CA VAL A 55 -10.65 1.24 -3.22
C VAL A 55 -10.14 -0.17 -3.44
N LEU A 56 -10.30 -1.03 -2.44
CA LEU A 56 -9.96 -2.44 -2.50
C LEU A 56 -11.17 -3.30 -2.81
N LYS A 57 -10.92 -4.54 -3.25
CA LYS A 57 -11.98 -5.45 -3.68
C LYS A 57 -13.02 -5.72 -2.58
N ASP A 58 -12.56 -5.93 -1.36
CA ASP A 58 -13.40 -6.25 -0.22
C ASP A 58 -12.71 -5.90 1.11
N LYS A 59 -13.43 -6.12 2.21
CA LYS A 59 -12.94 -5.81 3.56
C LYS A 59 -11.77 -6.69 4.00
N GLU A 60 -11.63 -7.89 3.45
CA GLU A 60 -10.50 -8.76 3.79
C GLU A 60 -9.21 -8.20 3.20
N GLU A 61 -9.27 -7.68 1.97
CA GLU A 61 -8.14 -6.96 1.35
C GLU A 61 -7.76 -5.70 2.13
N VAL A 62 -8.74 -4.98 2.67
CA VAL A 62 -8.49 -3.83 3.56
C VAL A 62 -7.70 -4.24 4.80
N VAL A 63 -8.19 -5.23 5.55
CA VAL A 63 -7.51 -5.70 6.77
C VAL A 63 -6.08 -6.16 6.45
N LYS A 64 -5.93 -6.95 5.37
CA LYS A 64 -4.64 -7.45 4.91
C LYS A 64 -3.66 -6.32 4.59
N PHE A 65 -4.13 -5.29 3.89
CA PHE A 65 -3.31 -4.13 3.54
C PHE A 65 -2.94 -3.29 4.77
N THR A 66 -3.90 -2.97 5.63
CA THR A 66 -3.65 -2.14 6.81
C THR A 66 -2.68 -2.79 7.78
N ASP A 67 -2.83 -4.10 8.02
CA ASP A 67 -1.93 -4.87 8.87
C ASP A 67 -0.50 -4.90 8.32
N PHE A 68 -0.37 -5.08 7.00
CA PHE A 68 0.93 -5.02 6.34
C PHE A 68 1.59 -3.65 6.50
N MET A 69 0.83 -2.58 6.21
CA MET A 69 1.31 -1.20 6.25
C MET A 69 1.69 -0.72 7.65
N GLN A 70 1.04 -1.23 8.70
CA GLN A 70 1.34 -0.84 10.07
C GLN A 70 2.83 -1.05 10.41
N SER A 71 3.39 -2.21 10.03
CA SER A 71 4.83 -2.49 10.25
C SER A 71 5.77 -1.59 9.45
N VAL A 72 5.31 -1.02 8.33
CA VAL A 72 6.09 -0.10 7.49
C VAL A 72 6.06 1.31 8.11
N ILE A 73 4.88 1.76 8.52
CA ILE A 73 4.67 3.07 9.17
C ILE A 73 5.39 3.13 10.52
N GLU A 74 5.37 2.05 11.30
CA GLU A 74 6.12 1.91 12.55
C GLU A 74 7.63 1.77 12.35
N LYS A 75 8.13 1.81 11.09
CA LYS A 75 9.54 1.69 10.72
C LYS A 75 10.19 0.38 11.22
N LYS A 76 9.40 -0.67 11.41
CA LYS A 76 9.89 -2.03 11.66
C LYS A 76 10.31 -2.73 10.38
N SER A 77 9.83 -2.24 9.24
CA SER A 77 10.12 -2.78 7.93
C SER A 77 10.13 -1.68 6.87
N LYS A 78 10.73 -1.95 5.71
CA LYS A 78 10.74 -1.08 4.54
C LYS A 78 10.21 -1.82 3.32
N ILE A 79 9.43 -1.13 2.50
CA ILE A 79 9.01 -1.66 1.19
C ILE A 79 10.19 -1.56 0.23
N VAL A 80 10.46 -2.63 -0.51
CA VAL A 80 11.59 -2.75 -1.45
C VAL A 80 11.15 -3.08 -2.88
N GLY A 81 9.86 -3.28 -3.09
CA GLY A 81 9.34 -3.57 -4.42
C GLY A 81 7.83 -3.59 -4.47
N THR A 82 7.33 -3.27 -5.66
CA THR A 82 5.91 -3.38 -6.02
C THR A 82 5.77 -3.89 -7.46
N SER A 83 4.68 -4.59 -7.74
CA SER A 83 4.28 -5.06 -9.06
C SER A 83 2.76 -5.03 -9.19
N THR A 84 2.26 -4.83 -10.40
CA THR A 84 0.82 -4.87 -10.70
C THR A 84 0.50 -5.92 -11.75
N ASP A 85 -0.59 -6.64 -11.56
CA ASP A 85 -1.18 -7.57 -12.53
C ASP A 85 -2.71 -7.47 -12.48
N GLU A 86 -3.30 -6.84 -13.51
CA GLU A 86 -4.72 -6.44 -13.50
C GLU A 86 -5.10 -5.68 -12.21
N GLU A 87 -6.06 -6.17 -11.44
CA GLU A 87 -6.47 -5.63 -10.14
C GLU A 87 -5.54 -5.99 -8.96
N ARG A 88 -4.49 -6.78 -9.18
CA ARG A 88 -3.60 -7.27 -8.11
C ARG A 88 -2.38 -6.39 -7.95
N VAL A 89 -2.01 -6.12 -6.69
CA VAL A 89 -0.79 -5.42 -6.31
C VAL A 89 0.06 -6.33 -5.41
N GLY A 90 1.21 -6.73 -5.92
CA GLY A 90 2.21 -7.47 -5.16
C GLY A 90 3.18 -6.50 -4.50
N ILE A 91 3.35 -6.59 -3.18
CA ILE A 91 4.19 -5.68 -2.39
C ILE A 91 5.22 -6.51 -1.61
N VAL A 92 6.49 -6.09 -1.65
CA VAL A 92 7.59 -6.78 -0.99
C VAL A 92 8.23 -5.87 0.05
N LYS A 93 8.42 -6.38 1.27
CA LYS A 93 9.13 -5.68 2.34
C LYS A 93 10.28 -6.49 2.94
N GLU A 94 11.22 -5.76 3.54
CA GLU A 94 12.30 -6.27 4.36
C GLU A 94 12.15 -5.74 5.80
N GLU A 95 12.40 -6.59 6.79
CA GLU A 95 12.43 -6.16 8.19
C GLU A 95 13.69 -5.33 8.47
N LEU A 96 13.56 -4.33 9.33
CA LEU A 96 14.63 -3.45 9.78
C LEU A 96 15.13 -3.98 11.14
N ASN A 97 16.44 -4.21 11.25
CA ASN A 97 17.10 -4.66 12.49
C ASN A 97 17.27 -3.53 13.49
#